data_AF-A0A522SYR6-F1
#
_entry.id   AF-A0A522SYR6-F1
#
_cell.length_a   1.000
_cell.length_b   1.000
_cell.length_c   1.000
_cell.angle_alpha   90.00
_cell.angle_beta   90.00
_cell.angle_gamma   90.00
#
_symmetry.space_group_name_H-M   'P 1'
#
loop_
_entity.id
_entity.type
_entity.pdbx_description
1 polymer ?
#
loop_
_entity_poly.entity_id
_entity_poly.type
_entity_poly.pdbx_seq_one_letter_code
_entity_poly.pdbx_strand_id
1 'polypeptide(L)' 'MAVTDRNTIKTWFETGDYPTEQQFWNWLDSFWHQADQIPTANIIGLDTILTDKATVEETNSLQTQIDNINLGN' A
#
# COMPACT_ATOMS: atom_id res chain seq x y z
N MET A 1 -5.69 8.36 -7.78
CA MET A 1 -5.06 9.70 -7.93
C MET A 1 -5.40 10.49 -6.69
N ALA A 2 -4.46 11.23 -6.10
CA ALA A 2 -4.81 12.24 -5.09
C ALA A 2 -5.60 13.36 -5.77
N VAL A 3 -6.77 13.72 -5.23
CA VAL A 3 -7.59 14.81 -5.79
C VAL A 3 -6.94 16.17 -5.53
N THR A 4 -6.21 16.34 -4.42
CA THR A 4 -5.43 17.53 -4.10
C THR A 4 -4.12 17.18 -3.40
N ASP A 5 -3.06 17.95 -3.66
CA ASP A 5 -1.76 17.78 -3.00
C ASP A 5 -1.83 18.08 -1.50
N ARG A 6 -1.07 17.31 -0.71
CA ARG A 6 -1.08 17.44 0.76
C ARG A 6 -0.59 18.81 1.23
N ASN A 7 0.36 19.44 0.55
CA ASN A 7 0.85 20.76 0.97
C ASN A 7 -0.20 21.83 0.67
N THR A 8 -0.95 21.70 -0.43
CA THR A 8 -2.10 22.56 -0.70
C THR A 8 -3.17 22.42 0.37
N ILE A 9 -3.51 21.18 0.77
CA ILE A 9 -4.48 20.94 1.85
C ILE A 9 -4.03 21.62 3.15
N LYS A 10 -2.74 21.57 3.50
CA LYS A 10 -2.23 22.21 4.73
C LYS A 10 -2.47 23.73 4.77
N THR A 11 -2.39 24.41 3.62
CA THR A 11 -2.66 25.85 3.54
C THR A 11 -4.12 26.21 3.87
N TRP A 12 -5.05 25.25 3.82
CA TRP A 12 -6.46 25.50 4.13
C TRP A 12 -6.77 25.43 5.63
N PHE A 13 -5.82 24.98 6.45
CA PHE A 13 -5.99 24.76 7.89
C PHE A 13 -4.93 25.50 8.71
N GLU A 14 -4.38 26.60 8.19
CA GLU A 14 -3.47 27.47 8.96
C GLU A 14 -4.24 28.25 10.04
N THR A 15 -3.53 28.74 11.04
CA THR A 15 -4.15 29.46 12.16
C THR A 15 -4.88 30.71 11.66
N GLY A 16 -6.19 30.74 11.85
CA GLY A 16 -7.04 31.85 11.40
C GLY A 16 -7.74 31.60 10.07
N ASP A 17 -7.34 30.55 9.34
CA ASP A 17 -8.01 30.13 8.13
C ASP A 17 -9.15 29.17 8.45
N TYR A 18 -10.26 29.36 7.74
CA TYR A 18 -11.39 28.45 7.74
C TYR A 18 -11.55 27.89 6.33
N PRO A 19 -11.36 26.56 6.14
CA PRO A 19 -11.57 25.96 4.83
C PRO A 19 -13.03 26.11 4.42
N THR A 20 -13.24 26.42 3.15
CA THR A 20 -14.57 26.37 2.52
C THR A 20 -15.11 24.94 2.47
N GLU A 21 -16.43 24.79 2.30
CA GLU A 21 -17.09 23.49 2.13
C GLU A 21 -16.42 22.63 1.03
N GLN A 22 -16.12 23.24 -0.13
CA GLN A 22 -15.44 22.55 -1.22
C GLN A 22 -14.02 22.12 -0.87
N GLN A 23 -13.26 22.97 -0.17
CA GLN A 23 -11.91 22.60 0.30
C GLN A 23 -11.96 21.47 1.30
N PHE A 24 -12.97 21.46 2.18
CA PHE A 24 -13.18 20.37 3.12
C PHE A 24 -13.53 19.05 2.43
N TRP A 25 -14.38 19.07 1.40
CA TRP A 25 -14.67 17.88 0.59
C TRP A 25 -13.46 17.39 -0.19
N ASN A 26 -12.72 18.29 -0.83
CA ASN A 26 -11.49 17.94 -1.54
C ASN A 26 -10.44 17.33 -0.61
N TRP A 27 -10.40 17.76 0.65
CA TRP A 27 -9.58 17.14 1.67
C TRP A 27 -10.02 15.70 1.93
N LEU A 28 -11.30 15.45 2.20
CA LEU A 28 -11.82 14.09 2.44
C LEU A 28 -11.56 13.16 1.24
N ASP A 29 -11.85 13.62 0.02
CA ASP A 29 -11.67 12.85 -1.22
C ASP A 29 -10.19 12.55 -1.55
N SER A 30 -9.25 13.26 -0.93
CA SER A 30 -7.82 13.02 -1.10
C SER A 30 -7.28 11.85 -0.26
N PHE A 31 -8.09 11.30 0.67
CA PHE A 31 -7.73 10.14 1.48
C PHE A 31 -8.63 8.94 1.16
N TRP A 32 -8.06 7.74 1.25
CA TRP A 32 -8.84 6.51 1.14
C TRP A 32 -9.59 6.27 2.45
N HIS A 33 -10.90 6.03 2.37
CA HIS A 33 -11.66 5.56 3.51
C HIS A 33 -11.43 4.06 3.72
N GLN A 34 -11.56 3.58 4.95
CA GLN A 34 -11.27 2.18 5.33
C GLN A 34 -12.08 1.14 4.52
N ALA A 35 -13.24 1.52 3.99
CA ALA A 35 -14.09 0.66 3.17
C ALA A 35 -13.72 0.67 1.68
N ASP A 36 -12.83 1.58 1.25
CA ASP A 36 -12.49 1.73 -0.15
C ASP A 36 -11.50 0.65 -0.59
N GLN A 37 -11.73 0.11 -1.78
CA GLN A 37 -10.80 -0.84 -2.38
C GLN A 37 -9.57 -0.10 -2.89
N ILE A 38 -8.40 -0.45 -2.35
CA ILE A 38 -7.12 0.06 -2.83
C ILE A 38 -6.71 -0.78 -4.06
N PRO A 39 -6.62 -0.20 -5.27
CA PRO A 39 -6.16 -0.95 -6.43
C PRO A 39 -4.70 -1.39 -6.23
N THR A 40 -4.42 -2.67 -6.47
CA THR A 40 -3.07 -3.24 -6.35
C THR A 40 -2.03 -2.50 -7.18
N ALA A 41 -2.42 -1.93 -8.32
CA ALA A 41 -1.54 -1.11 -9.17
C ALA A 41 -1.04 0.19 -8.51
N ASN A 42 -1.71 0.69 -7.46
CA ASN A 42 -1.35 1.93 -6.78
C ASN A 42 -0.54 1.71 -5.49
N ILE A 43 -0.21 0.45 -5.17
CA ILE A 43 0.54 0.09 -3.96
C ILE A 43 2.03 -0.03 -4.33
N ILE A 44 2.82 0.96 -3.92
CA ILE A 44 4.28 0.96 -4.12
C ILE A 44 4.90 -0.16 -3.28
N GLY A 45 5.78 -0.96 -3.87
CA GLY A 45 6.46 -2.08 -3.20
C GLY A 45 5.62 -3.35 -3.10
N LEU A 46 4.40 -3.38 -3.65
CA LEU A 46 3.60 -4.61 -3.72
C LEU A 46 4.30 -5.69 -4.57
N ASP A 47 4.93 -5.29 -5.67
CA ASP A 47 5.74 -6.14 -6.55
C ASP A 47 6.92 -6.78 -5.80
N THR A 48 7.61 -5.99 -4.97
CA THR A 48 8.72 -6.47 -4.14
C THR A 48 8.21 -7.49 -3.12
N ILE A 49 7.13 -7.15 -2.40
CA ILE A 49 6.51 -8.06 -1.42
C ILE A 49 6.03 -9.36 -2.06
N LEU A 50 5.45 -9.30 -3.26
CA LEU A 50 5.00 -10.49 -3.99
C LEU A 50 6.18 -11.35 -4.44
N THR A 51 7.25 -10.73 -4.92
CA THR A 51 8.49 -11.43 -5.33
C THR A 51 9.16 -12.09 -4.13
N ASP A 52 9.28 -11.38 -3.01
CA ASP A 52 9.84 -11.92 -1.76
C ASP A 52 9.03 -13.12 -1.26
N LYS A 53 7.69 -13.07 -1.34
CA LYS A 53 6.84 -14.22 -0.98
C LYS A 53 7.05 -15.41 -1.91
N ALA A 54 7.10 -15.17 -3.23
CA ALA A 54 7.30 -16.23 -4.22
C ALA A 54 8.66 -16.94 -4.02
N THR A 55 9.73 -16.17 -3.79
CA THR A 55 11.08 -16.73 -3.56
C THR A 55 11.16 -17.54 -2.26
N VAL A 56 10.47 -17.13 -1.20
CA VAL A 56 10.38 -17.91 0.06
C VAL A 56 9.66 -19.24 -0.16
N GLU A 57 8.56 -19.26 -0.92
CA GLU A 57 7.86 -20.50 -1.25
C GLU A 57 8.73 -21.46 -2.06
N GLU A 58 9.45 -20.96 -3.07
CA GLU A 58 10.40 -21.74 -3.86
C GLU A 58 11.51 -22.33 -2.99
N THR A 59 12.08 -21.53 -2.08
CA THR A 59 13.15 -21.96 -1.17
C THR A 59 12.67 -23.07 -0.24
N ASN A 60 11.45 -22.96 0.30
CA ASN A 60 10.86 -23.97 1.18
C ASN A 60 10.57 -25.30 0.44
N SER A 61 10.12 -25.21 -0.82
CA SER A 61 9.93 -26.38 -1.67
C SER A 61 11.24 -27.13 -1.91
N LEU A 62 12.32 -26.40 -2.23
CA LEU A 62 13.65 -26.98 -2.41
C LEU A 62 14.18 -27.62 -1.11
N GLN A 63 13.99 -26.97 0.03
CA GLN A 63 14.38 -27.53 1.33
C GLN A 63 13.64 -28.85 1.61
N THR A 64 12.34 -28.90 1.34
CA THR A 64 11.53 -30.12 1.51
C THR A 64 12.02 -31.25 0.60
N GLN A 65 12.43 -30.94 -0.63
CA GLN A 65 12.99 -31.93 -1.55
C GLN A 65 14.35 -32.45 -1.06
N ILE A 66 15.21 -31.57 -0.53
CA ILE A 66 16.50 -31.95 0.09
C ILE A 66 16.27 -32.86 1.30
N ASP A 67 15.34 -32.50 2.18
CA ASP A 67 15.04 -33.29 3.38
C ASP A 67 14.54 -34.69 3.02
N ASN A 68 13.69 -34.81 1.98
CA ASN A 68 13.21 -36.11 1.49
C ASN A 68 14.32 -36.98 0.89
N ILE A 69 15.31 -36.38 0.20
CA ILE A 69 16.48 -37.10 -0.33
C ILE A 69 17.35 -37.63 0.82
N ASN A 70 17.51 -36.85 1.89
CA ASN A 70 18.33 -37.24 3.04
C ASN A 70 17.67 -38.31 3.92
N LEU A 71 16.34 -38.42 3.92
CA LEU A 71 15.61 -39.46 4.66
C LEU A 71 15.52 -40.80 3.92
N GLY A 72 15.76 -40.81 2.61
CA GLY A 72 15.69 -42.00 1.75
C GLY A 72 17.00 -42.75 1.54
N ASN A 73 18.12 -42.25 2.10
CA ASN A 73 19.46 -42.84 2.03
C ASN A 73 19.95 -43.34 3.39
#